data_AF-A0A3D1TUI1-F1
#
_entry.id   AF-A0A3D1TUI1-F1
#
_cell.length_a   1.000
_cell.length_b   1.000
_cell.length_c   1.000
_cell.angle_alpha   90.00
_cell.angle_beta   90.00
_cell.angle_gamma   90.00
#
_symmetry.space_group_name_H-M   'P 1'
#
loop_
_entity.id
_entity.type
_entity.pdbx_description
1 polymer ?
#
loop_
_entity_poly.entity_id
_entity_poly.type
_entity_poly.pdbx_seq_one_letter_code
_entity_poly.pdbx_strand_id
1 'polypeptide(L)'
;MDAEISEQQANFFVDTASERLNAFELDIRAAGSNAPMRLLWDRARELGETIRTASAVDSADKAALQGRLTALMRMLREEQRRVHKEIERTRKDIEDSLTLAAESVREASTTSDVQEVRSDLAVLRKRITSLEPTIPRSVRTKLWEDWQETNRGAWQALVALWQTNEQMLAALLQTAEGHLERGRTRQAREQIKAFHEAIASLECSHREAKALRLKANGLWQRCVDQGREQREQYVAYSRRRLDHLRREVVQNERSRAQLRAEIAGLERQVSAATTGVGHALSRGQLSDALRRSERLDAEDRRLAVQISEIEEALEIEATPAG
;
A
#
# COMPACT_ATOMS: atom_id res chain seq x y z
N MET A 1 11.33 47.82 -80.04
CA MET A 1 11.08 48.47 -78.74
C MET A 1 9.86 47.90 -78.02
N ASP A 2 8.61 48.11 -78.46
CA ASP A 2 7.43 47.56 -77.73
C ASP A 2 7.37 46.02 -77.69
N ALA A 3 7.80 45.34 -78.76
CA ALA A 3 7.89 43.88 -78.80
C ALA A 3 9.00 43.32 -77.88
N GLU A 4 10.16 43.97 -77.83
CA GLU A 4 11.28 43.57 -76.97
C GLU A 4 10.97 43.78 -75.48
N ILE A 5 10.25 44.85 -75.14
CA ILE A 5 9.78 45.12 -73.77
C ILE A 5 8.72 44.07 -73.36
N SER A 6 7.82 43.70 -74.28
CA SER A 6 6.83 42.65 -74.04
C SER A 6 7.46 41.27 -73.85
N GLU A 7 8.53 40.95 -74.59
CA GLU A 7 9.27 39.69 -74.48
C GLU A 7 10.07 39.60 -73.17
N GLN A 8 10.73 40.69 -72.77
CA GLN A 8 11.43 40.77 -71.47
C GLN A 8 10.47 40.63 -70.29
N GLN A 9 9.28 41.23 -70.37
CA GLN A 9 8.23 41.08 -69.34
C GLN A 9 7.67 39.65 -69.28
N ALA A 10 7.50 38.99 -70.43
CA ALA A 10 7.06 37.60 -70.49
C ALA A 10 8.09 36.65 -69.84
N ASN A 11 9.37 36.79 -70.20
CA ASN A 11 10.46 35.97 -69.64
C ASN A 11 10.60 36.19 -68.12
N PHE A 12 10.56 37.45 -67.67
CA PHE A 12 10.60 37.77 -66.24
C PHE A 12 9.44 37.14 -65.45
N PHE A 13 8.23 37.12 -66.02
CA PHE A 13 7.09 36.46 -65.41
C PHE A 13 7.30 34.94 -65.31
N VAL A 14 7.77 34.30 -66.38
CA VAL A 14 8.00 32.85 -66.42
C VAL A 14 9.03 32.43 -65.38
N ASP A 15 10.12 33.20 -65.23
CA ASP A 15 11.16 32.95 -64.22
C ASP A 15 10.58 33.11 -62.81
N THR A 16 9.88 34.21 -62.54
CA THR A 16 9.26 34.48 -61.24
C THR A 16 8.22 33.41 -60.88
N ALA A 17 7.38 32.99 -61.84
CA ALA A 17 6.40 31.94 -61.63
C ALA A 17 7.08 30.58 -61.36
N SER A 18 8.18 30.29 -62.06
CA SER A 18 8.98 29.07 -61.86
C SER A 18 9.64 29.04 -60.48
N GLU A 19 10.18 30.16 -60.02
CA GLU A 19 10.72 30.31 -58.66
C GLU A 19 9.64 30.13 -57.60
N ARG A 20 8.46 30.73 -57.80
CA ARG A 20 7.33 30.55 -56.87
C ARG A 20 6.83 29.11 -56.83
N LEU A 21 6.86 28.39 -57.96
CA LEU A 21 6.56 26.96 -58.02
C LEU A 21 7.64 26.11 -57.33
N ASN A 22 8.93 26.47 -57.47
CA ASN A 22 10.03 25.83 -56.72
C ASN A 22 9.84 25.99 -55.21
N ALA A 23 9.55 27.21 -54.75
CA ALA A 23 9.28 27.49 -53.35
C ALA A 23 8.06 26.72 -52.85
N PHE A 24 6.98 26.68 -53.64
CA PHE A 24 5.79 25.92 -53.30
C PHE A 24 6.04 24.42 -53.20
N GLU A 25 6.89 23.86 -54.07
CA GLU A 25 7.32 22.46 -54.00
C GLU A 25 8.07 22.15 -52.70
N LEU A 26 8.99 23.04 -52.29
CA LEU A 26 9.68 22.92 -50.99
C LEU A 26 8.70 22.97 -49.83
N ASP A 27 7.72 23.87 -49.88
CA ASP A 27 6.68 24.00 -48.84
C ASP A 27 5.79 22.76 -48.76
N ILE A 28 5.43 22.13 -49.88
CA ILE A 28 4.69 20.85 -49.90
C ILE A 28 5.52 19.75 -49.20
N ARG A 29 6.82 19.68 -49.47
CA ARG A 29 7.70 18.67 -48.85
C ARG A 29 7.90 18.94 -47.34
N ALA A 30 7.83 20.19 -46.92
CA ALA A 30 7.91 20.61 -45.52
C ALA A 30 6.54 20.58 -44.79
N ALA A 31 5.44 20.35 -45.50
CA ALA A 31 4.07 20.40 -44.96
C ALA A 31 3.81 19.38 -43.86
N GLY A 32 4.59 18.29 -43.81
CA GLY A 32 4.52 17.28 -42.75
C GLY A 32 4.92 17.80 -41.36
N SER A 33 5.57 18.98 -41.24
CA SER A 33 6.07 19.48 -39.95
C SER A 33 5.57 20.86 -39.54
N ASN A 34 5.30 21.81 -40.46
CA ASN A 34 5.17 23.23 -40.07
C ASN A 34 4.07 24.06 -40.75
N ALA A 35 3.49 23.66 -41.88
CA ALA A 35 2.55 24.49 -42.63
C ALA A 35 1.13 23.90 -42.63
N PRO A 36 0.07 24.66 -42.25
CA PRO A 36 -1.29 24.17 -42.32
C PRO A 36 -1.69 23.95 -43.79
N MET A 37 -2.09 22.73 -44.13
CA MET A 37 -2.45 22.28 -45.50
C MET A 37 -3.42 23.23 -46.23
N ARG A 38 -4.28 23.93 -45.50
CA ARG A 38 -5.20 24.94 -46.05
C ARG A 38 -4.46 26.08 -46.75
N LEU A 39 -3.38 26.61 -46.15
CA LEU A 39 -2.59 27.69 -46.75
C LEU A 39 -1.91 27.24 -48.05
N LEU A 40 -1.46 25.98 -48.11
CA LEU A 40 -0.86 25.42 -49.33
C LEU A 40 -1.90 25.31 -50.46
N TRP A 41 -3.13 24.93 -50.13
CA TRP A 41 -4.23 24.89 -51.09
C TRP A 41 -4.63 26.27 -51.61
N ASP A 42 -4.68 27.27 -50.72
CA ASP A 42 -5.00 28.65 -51.10
C ASP A 42 -3.87 29.24 -51.98
N ARG A 43 -2.60 29.01 -51.62
CA ARG A 43 -1.44 29.40 -52.44
C ARG A 43 -1.40 28.71 -53.81
N ALA A 44 -1.78 27.42 -53.88
CA ALA A 44 -1.91 26.72 -55.17
C ALA A 44 -2.98 27.37 -56.07
N ARG A 45 -4.11 27.79 -55.48
CA ARG A 45 -5.19 28.49 -56.21
C ARG A 45 -4.70 29.84 -56.73
N GLU A 46 -4.05 30.64 -55.88
CA GLU A 46 -3.48 31.94 -56.26
C GLU A 46 -2.44 31.82 -57.38
N LEU A 47 -1.54 30.84 -57.30
CA LEU A 47 -0.56 30.57 -58.37
C LEU A 47 -1.24 30.18 -59.68
N GLY A 48 -2.28 29.35 -59.61
CA GLY A 48 -3.07 28.96 -60.78
C GLY A 48 -3.81 30.14 -61.42
N GLU A 49 -4.37 31.04 -60.62
CA GLU A 49 -5.01 32.27 -61.10
C GLU A 49 -3.98 33.21 -61.74
N THR A 50 -2.83 33.40 -61.10
CA THR A 50 -1.73 34.24 -61.60
C THR A 50 -1.22 33.75 -62.96
N ILE A 51 -0.99 32.44 -63.12
CA ILE A 51 -0.54 31.84 -64.39
C ILE A 51 -1.62 31.97 -65.48
N ARG A 52 -2.91 31.91 -65.12
CA ARG A 52 -4.02 32.00 -66.07
C ARG A 52 -4.25 33.42 -66.59
N THR A 53 -4.10 34.43 -65.74
CA THR A 53 -4.40 35.83 -66.08
C THR A 53 -3.24 36.58 -66.76
N ALA A 54 -2.05 35.97 -66.84
CA ALA A 54 -0.86 36.59 -67.43
C ALA A 54 -0.96 36.74 -68.95
N SER A 55 -1.56 37.82 -69.46
CA SER A 55 -1.81 38.01 -70.90
C SER A 55 -0.54 38.07 -71.77
N ALA A 56 0.57 38.56 -71.24
CA ALA A 56 1.84 38.77 -71.97
C ALA A 56 2.66 37.50 -72.25
N VAL A 57 2.33 36.37 -71.63
CA VAL A 57 3.09 35.11 -71.75
C VAL A 57 2.50 34.23 -72.85
N ASP A 58 3.38 33.58 -73.62
CA ASP A 58 2.96 32.65 -74.67
C ASP A 58 2.13 31.49 -74.11
N SER A 59 1.24 30.98 -74.95
CA SER A 59 0.39 29.84 -74.69
C SER A 59 1.17 28.57 -74.32
N ALA A 60 2.36 28.36 -74.90
CA ALA A 60 3.21 27.21 -74.61
C ALA A 60 3.80 27.26 -73.20
N ASP A 61 4.35 28.40 -72.79
CA ASP A 61 4.94 28.59 -71.45
C ASP A 61 3.87 28.52 -70.36
N LYS A 62 2.68 29.08 -70.62
CA LYS A 62 1.51 28.90 -69.73
C LYS A 62 1.16 27.43 -69.56
N ALA A 63 1.12 26.65 -70.65
CA ALA A 63 0.82 25.23 -70.58
C ALA A 63 1.88 24.46 -69.77
N ALA A 64 3.17 24.80 -69.92
CA ALA A 64 4.25 24.21 -69.13
C ALA A 64 4.11 24.52 -67.63
N LEU A 65 3.89 25.79 -67.27
CA LEU A 65 3.68 26.24 -65.88
C LEU A 65 2.43 25.61 -65.26
N GLN A 66 1.32 25.50 -66.02
CA GLN A 66 0.10 24.84 -65.57
C GLN A 66 0.28 23.32 -65.40
N GLY A 67 1.01 22.67 -66.31
CA GLY A 67 1.36 21.26 -66.19
C GLY A 67 2.16 20.99 -64.92
N ARG A 68 3.14 21.85 -64.62
CA ARG A 68 3.92 21.78 -63.38
C ARG A 68 3.08 22.02 -62.13
N LEU A 69 2.25 23.06 -62.12
CA LEU A 69 1.33 23.32 -61.00
C LEU A 69 0.38 22.13 -60.77
N THR A 70 -0.10 21.49 -61.84
CA THR A 70 -0.95 20.29 -61.76
C THR A 70 -0.22 19.12 -61.10
N ALA A 71 1.06 18.91 -61.45
CA ALA A 71 1.90 17.91 -60.80
C ALA A 71 2.10 18.20 -59.31
N LEU A 72 2.35 19.46 -58.92
CA LEU A 72 2.50 19.88 -57.53
C LEU A 72 1.19 19.75 -56.74
N MET A 73 0.03 20.08 -57.32
CA MET A 73 -1.27 19.85 -56.69
C MET A 73 -1.56 18.36 -56.47
N ARG A 74 -1.11 17.47 -57.37
CA ARG A 74 -1.19 16.02 -57.16
C ARG A 74 -0.34 15.60 -55.97
N MET A 75 0.91 16.07 -55.89
CA MET A 75 1.78 15.82 -54.73
C MET A 75 1.16 16.33 -53.43
N LEU A 76 0.59 17.54 -53.41
CA LEU A 76 -0.10 18.09 -52.24
C LEU A 76 -1.28 17.22 -51.80
N ARG A 77 -2.06 16.65 -52.72
CA ARG A 77 -3.15 15.70 -52.38
C ARG A 77 -2.61 14.41 -51.77
N GLU A 78 -1.54 13.86 -52.33
CA GLU A 78 -0.90 12.65 -51.83
C GLU A 78 -0.37 12.88 -50.41
N GLU A 79 0.28 14.02 -50.19
CA GLU A 79 0.79 14.41 -48.88
C GLU A 79 -0.33 14.67 -47.88
N GLN A 80 -1.41 15.35 -48.27
CA GLN A 80 -2.60 15.53 -47.44
C GLN A 80 -3.21 14.17 -47.02
N ARG A 81 -3.29 13.21 -47.96
CA ARG A 81 -3.76 11.84 -47.65
C ARG A 81 -2.82 11.12 -46.69
N ARG A 82 -1.51 11.30 -46.84
CA ARG A 82 -0.49 10.73 -45.94
C ARG A 82 -0.65 11.26 -44.52
N VAL A 83 -0.68 12.58 -44.36
CA VAL A 83 -0.87 13.26 -43.06
C VAL A 83 -2.19 12.86 -42.42
N HIS A 84 -3.29 12.79 -43.18
CA HIS A 84 -4.57 12.35 -42.63
C HIS A 84 -4.55 10.91 -42.11
N LYS A 85 -3.88 9.99 -42.83
CA LYS A 85 -3.69 8.61 -42.36
C LYS A 85 -2.84 8.54 -41.10
N GLU A 86 -1.79 9.36 -41.00
CA GLU A 86 -0.94 9.43 -39.81
C GLU A 86 -1.69 9.98 -38.59
N ILE A 87 -2.55 10.99 -38.80
CA ILE A 87 -3.45 11.52 -37.76
C ILE A 87 -4.42 10.45 -37.28
N GLU A 88 -5.11 9.75 -38.19
CA GLU A 88 -6.07 8.71 -37.82
C GLU A 88 -5.41 7.54 -37.09
N ARG A 89 -4.20 7.13 -37.53
CA ARG A 89 -3.41 6.11 -36.81
C ARG A 89 -3.06 6.59 -35.40
N THR A 90 -2.48 7.78 -35.28
CA THR A 90 -2.08 8.33 -33.98
C THR A 90 -3.27 8.50 -33.04
N ARG A 91 -4.41 8.96 -33.57
CA ARG A 91 -5.66 9.06 -32.83
C ARG A 91 -6.08 7.69 -32.32
N LYS A 92 -6.17 6.69 -33.19
CA LYS A 92 -6.57 5.34 -32.82
C LYS A 92 -5.63 4.75 -31.77
N ASP A 93 -4.32 4.90 -31.92
CA ASP A 93 -3.34 4.44 -30.94
C ASP A 93 -3.58 5.05 -29.55
N ILE A 94 -3.97 6.32 -29.47
CA ILE A 94 -4.29 6.99 -28.21
C ILE A 94 -5.64 6.49 -27.66
N GLU A 95 -6.66 6.34 -28.49
CA GLU A 95 -7.96 5.76 -28.08
C GLU A 95 -7.79 4.34 -27.52
N ASP A 96 -6.99 3.50 -28.20
CA ASP A 96 -6.66 2.14 -27.77
C ASP A 96 -5.87 2.15 -26.45
N SER A 97 -4.89 3.06 -26.31
CA SER A 97 -4.10 3.21 -25.07
C SER A 97 -4.95 3.69 -23.89
N LEU A 98 -5.90 4.61 -24.12
CA LEU A 98 -6.83 5.07 -23.09
C LEU A 98 -7.81 3.97 -22.68
N THR A 99 -8.27 3.16 -23.64
CA THR A 99 -9.13 2.00 -23.37
C THR A 99 -8.39 0.98 -22.50
N LEU A 100 -7.15 0.64 -22.87
CA LEU A 100 -6.30 -0.24 -22.08
C LEU A 100 -6.08 0.32 -20.66
N ALA A 101 -5.76 1.61 -20.53
CA ALA A 101 -5.59 2.25 -19.22
C ALA A 101 -6.87 2.17 -18.37
N ALA A 102 -8.05 2.36 -18.97
CA ALA A 102 -9.33 2.25 -18.28
C ALA A 102 -9.64 0.81 -17.83
N GLU A 103 -9.25 -0.18 -18.62
CA GLU A 103 -9.33 -1.61 -18.26
C GLU A 103 -8.36 -1.94 -17.12
N SER A 104 -7.09 -1.51 -17.23
CA SER A 104 -6.08 -1.72 -16.18
C SER A 104 -6.48 -1.07 -14.84
N VAL A 105 -7.10 0.12 -14.86
CA VAL A 105 -7.65 0.74 -13.63
C VAL A 105 -8.72 -0.13 -12.98
N ARG A 106 -9.56 -0.79 -13.79
CA ARG A 106 -10.66 -1.62 -13.30
C ARG A 106 -10.16 -2.94 -12.70
N GLU A 107 -9.08 -3.48 -13.25
CA GLU A 107 -8.46 -4.74 -12.81
C GLU A 107 -7.42 -4.54 -11.71
N ALA A 108 -6.96 -3.30 -11.48
CA ALA A 108 -5.97 -2.97 -10.48
C ALA A 108 -6.40 -3.43 -9.08
N SER A 109 -5.51 -4.18 -8.43
CA SER A 109 -5.74 -4.73 -7.08
C SER A 109 -4.81 -4.10 -6.05
N THR A 110 -3.73 -3.47 -6.49
CA THR A 110 -2.76 -2.80 -5.63
C THR A 110 -2.65 -1.32 -5.98
N THR A 111 -2.18 -0.51 -5.02
CA THR A 111 -1.95 0.91 -5.26
C THR A 111 -0.82 1.16 -6.26
N SER A 112 0.17 0.25 -6.32
CA SER A 112 1.25 0.26 -7.31
C SER A 112 0.70 0.15 -8.74
N ASP A 113 -0.23 -0.78 -8.98
CA ASP A 113 -0.85 -0.97 -10.30
C ASP A 113 -1.52 0.33 -10.78
N VAL A 114 -2.27 0.99 -9.89
CA VAL A 114 -2.95 2.26 -10.22
C VAL A 114 -1.94 3.38 -10.46
N GLN A 115 -0.83 3.42 -9.71
CA GLN A 115 0.23 4.42 -9.90
C GLN A 115 0.92 4.25 -11.26
N GLU A 116 1.15 3.02 -11.71
CA GLU A 116 1.70 2.70 -13.04
C GLU A 116 0.79 3.27 -14.13
N VAL A 117 -0.52 2.96 -14.08
CA VAL A 117 -1.48 3.50 -15.06
C VAL A 117 -1.50 5.03 -15.04
N ARG A 118 -1.38 5.66 -13.86
CA ARG A 118 -1.31 7.12 -13.77
C ARG A 118 -0.04 7.70 -14.38
N SER A 119 1.06 6.98 -14.34
CA SER A 119 2.30 7.37 -15.01
C SER A 119 2.14 7.33 -16.54
N ASP A 120 1.47 6.29 -17.06
CA ASP A 120 1.13 6.16 -18.48
C ASP A 120 0.17 7.25 -18.93
N LEU A 121 -0.85 7.55 -18.13
CA LEU A 121 -1.77 8.66 -18.38
C LEU A 121 -1.03 10.00 -18.44
N ALA A 122 0.04 10.20 -17.66
CA ALA A 122 0.85 11.41 -17.74
C ALA A 122 1.65 11.50 -19.06
N VAL A 123 2.11 10.37 -19.61
CA VAL A 123 2.73 10.29 -20.93
C VAL A 123 1.70 10.56 -22.04
N LEU A 124 0.52 9.94 -21.95
CA LEU A 124 -0.57 10.15 -22.89
C LEU A 124 -1.03 11.61 -22.93
N ARG A 125 -1.09 12.27 -21.76
CA ARG A 125 -1.37 13.71 -21.67
C ARG A 125 -0.40 14.52 -22.52
N LYS A 126 0.91 14.28 -22.36
CA LYS A 126 1.96 14.98 -23.13
C LYS A 126 1.79 14.71 -24.63
N ARG A 127 1.47 13.46 -25.01
CA ARG A 127 1.22 13.09 -26.41
C ARG A 127 0.01 13.84 -26.98
N ILE A 128 -1.13 13.88 -26.27
CA ILE A 128 -2.32 14.63 -26.70
C ILE A 128 -2.01 16.13 -26.85
N THR A 129 -1.28 16.73 -25.91
CA THR A 129 -0.88 18.14 -25.99
C THR A 129 0.04 18.41 -27.19
N SER A 130 0.98 17.50 -27.49
CA SER A 130 1.88 17.66 -28.64
C SER A 130 1.16 17.61 -30.00
N LEU A 131 -0.05 17.06 -30.04
CA LEU A 131 -0.87 16.91 -31.25
C LEU A 131 -1.79 18.12 -31.52
N GLU A 132 -1.77 19.12 -30.65
CA GLU A 132 -2.60 20.33 -30.75
C GLU A 132 -2.56 21.04 -32.12
N PRO A 133 -1.40 21.22 -32.80
CA PRO A 133 -1.36 21.89 -34.11
C PRO A 133 -1.84 21.00 -35.27
N THR A 134 -1.85 19.67 -35.09
CA THR A 134 -2.02 18.70 -36.18
C THR A 134 -3.44 18.13 -36.25
N ILE A 135 -4.10 17.98 -35.10
CA ILE A 135 -5.41 17.30 -34.99
C ILE A 135 -6.56 18.31 -34.90
N PRO A 136 -7.71 18.06 -35.57
CA PRO A 136 -8.91 18.88 -35.41
C PRO A 136 -9.31 19.07 -33.94
N ARG A 137 -9.77 20.28 -33.60
CA ARG A 137 -10.16 20.63 -32.22
C ARG A 137 -11.18 19.67 -31.61
N SER A 138 -12.18 19.22 -32.38
CA SER A 138 -13.21 18.29 -31.91
C SER A 138 -12.66 16.94 -31.47
N VAL A 139 -11.74 16.36 -32.25
CA VAL A 139 -11.07 15.09 -31.92
C VAL A 139 -10.22 15.26 -30.66
N ARG A 140 -9.48 16.35 -30.56
CA ARG A 140 -8.68 16.67 -29.37
C ARG A 140 -9.55 16.83 -28.13
N THR A 141 -10.67 17.53 -28.22
CA THR A 141 -11.62 17.67 -27.10
C THR A 141 -12.07 16.31 -26.61
N LYS A 142 -12.47 15.41 -27.52
CA LYS A 142 -12.88 14.05 -27.17
C LYS A 142 -11.76 13.26 -26.49
N LEU A 143 -10.56 13.20 -27.08
CA LEU A 143 -9.41 12.51 -26.47
C LEU A 143 -9.07 13.06 -25.09
N TRP A 144 -9.23 14.38 -24.91
CA TRP A 144 -9.01 15.03 -23.64
C TRP A 144 -10.07 14.67 -22.59
N GLU A 145 -11.34 14.60 -22.99
CA GLU A 145 -12.45 14.14 -22.15
C GLU A 145 -12.25 12.68 -21.71
N ASP A 146 -11.94 11.79 -22.66
CA ASP A 146 -11.67 10.37 -22.41
C ASP A 146 -10.46 10.19 -21.45
N TRP A 147 -9.40 10.98 -21.64
CA TRP A 147 -8.25 11.02 -20.73
C TRP A 147 -8.63 11.52 -19.34
N GLN A 148 -9.43 12.59 -19.24
CA GLN A 148 -9.87 13.14 -17.96
C GLN A 148 -10.75 12.15 -17.19
N GLU A 149 -11.66 11.46 -17.88
CA GLU A 149 -12.51 10.42 -17.31
C GLU A 149 -11.67 9.25 -16.78
N THR A 150 -10.75 8.74 -17.59
CA THR A 150 -9.86 7.64 -17.18
C THR A 150 -8.99 8.03 -15.99
N ASN A 151 -8.40 9.24 -16.00
CA ASN A 151 -7.61 9.74 -14.88
C ASN A 151 -8.45 9.96 -13.61
N ARG A 152 -9.71 10.37 -13.73
CA ARG A 152 -10.64 10.45 -12.60
C ARG A 152 -10.94 9.06 -12.04
N GLY A 153 -11.18 8.07 -12.91
CA GLY A 153 -11.36 6.68 -12.53
C GLY A 153 -10.16 6.12 -11.78
N ALA A 154 -8.94 6.36 -12.28
CA ALA A 154 -7.70 5.96 -11.60
C ALA A 154 -7.57 6.58 -10.20
N TRP A 155 -7.91 7.85 -10.04
CA TRP A 155 -7.93 8.49 -8.72
C TRP A 155 -8.97 7.90 -7.77
N GLN A 156 -10.16 7.59 -8.26
CA GLN A 156 -11.21 6.96 -7.46
C GLN A 156 -10.80 5.56 -7.01
N ALA A 157 -10.21 4.77 -7.91
CA ALA A 157 -9.68 3.44 -7.59
C ALA A 157 -8.57 3.51 -6.52
N LEU A 158 -7.62 4.45 -6.65
CA LEU A 158 -6.57 4.66 -5.66
C LEU A 158 -7.14 5.02 -4.28
N VAL A 159 -8.12 5.92 -4.23
CA VAL A 159 -8.78 6.30 -2.98
C VAL A 159 -9.54 5.12 -2.37
N ALA A 160 -10.22 4.30 -3.18
CA ALA A 160 -10.89 3.10 -2.69
C ALA A 160 -9.91 2.10 -2.08
N LEU A 161 -8.77 1.85 -2.75
CA LEU A 161 -7.71 0.98 -2.23
C LEU A 161 -7.12 1.52 -0.92
N TRP A 162 -6.89 2.83 -0.81
CA TRP A 162 -6.47 3.44 0.46
C TRP A 162 -7.50 3.22 1.56
N GLN A 163 -8.78 3.42 1.29
CA GLN A 163 -9.84 3.18 2.28
C GLN A 163 -9.90 1.71 2.73
N THR A 164 -9.76 0.76 1.80
CA THR A 164 -9.68 -0.66 2.14
C THR A 164 -8.47 -0.97 3.01
N ASN A 165 -7.29 -0.46 2.66
CA ASN A 165 -6.07 -0.62 3.44
C ASN A 165 -6.20 -0.02 4.84
N GLU A 166 -6.78 1.19 4.94
CA GLU A 166 -7.06 1.87 6.21
C GLU A 166 -8.00 1.05 7.10
N GLN A 167 -9.06 0.47 6.53
CA GLN A 167 -9.98 -0.42 7.25
C GLN A 167 -9.30 -1.69 7.76
N MET A 168 -8.47 -2.33 6.93
CA MET A 168 -7.71 -3.52 7.33
C MET A 168 -6.75 -3.21 8.49
N LEU A 169 -6.02 -2.10 8.40
CA LEU A 169 -5.11 -1.64 9.45
C LEU A 169 -5.85 -1.28 10.74
N ALA A 170 -6.99 -0.59 10.63
CA ALA A 170 -7.84 -0.26 11.77
C ALA A 170 -8.41 -1.52 12.45
N ALA A 171 -8.79 -2.55 11.68
CA ALA A 171 -9.30 -3.81 12.20
C ALA A 171 -8.27 -4.57 13.05
N LEU A 172 -6.99 -4.56 12.64
CA LEU A 172 -5.89 -5.12 13.44
C LEU A 172 -5.79 -4.43 14.81
N LEU A 173 -5.83 -3.09 14.83
CA LEU A 173 -5.79 -2.32 16.08
C LEU A 173 -7.05 -2.51 16.94
N GLN A 174 -8.22 -2.67 16.32
CA GLN A 174 -9.46 -2.97 17.04
C GLN A 174 -9.42 -4.36 17.67
N THR A 175 -8.84 -5.34 16.99
CA THR A 175 -8.64 -6.69 17.53
C THR A 175 -7.62 -6.66 18.68
N ALA A 176 -6.53 -5.90 18.52
CA ALA A 176 -5.55 -5.67 19.59
C ALA A 176 -6.21 -5.06 20.84
N GLU A 177 -7.03 -4.03 20.66
CA GLU A 177 -7.79 -3.38 21.73
C GLU A 177 -8.75 -4.36 22.43
N GLY A 178 -9.50 -5.17 21.66
CA GLY A 178 -10.36 -6.20 22.22
C GLY A 178 -9.60 -7.32 22.97
N HIS A 179 -8.35 -7.62 22.61
CA HIS A 179 -7.51 -8.53 23.40
C HIS A 179 -7.06 -7.89 24.71
N LEU A 180 -6.71 -6.61 24.67
CA LEU A 180 -6.28 -5.84 25.83
C LEU A 180 -7.40 -5.71 26.87
N GLU A 181 -8.62 -5.40 26.44
CA GLU A 181 -9.81 -5.33 27.30
C GLU A 181 -10.11 -6.65 28.01
N ARG A 182 -9.77 -7.79 27.38
CA ARG A 182 -9.91 -9.13 27.98
C ARG A 182 -8.69 -9.54 28.83
N GLY A 183 -7.74 -8.64 29.05
CA GLY A 183 -6.52 -8.89 29.83
C GLY A 183 -5.46 -9.71 29.11
N ARG A 184 -5.59 -9.95 27.80
CA ARG A 184 -4.68 -10.80 27.01
C ARG A 184 -3.57 -9.96 26.36
N THR A 185 -2.67 -9.44 27.20
CA THR A 185 -1.60 -8.49 26.80
C THR A 185 -0.68 -9.04 25.71
N ARG A 186 -0.31 -10.33 25.76
CA ARG A 186 0.53 -10.97 24.73
C ARG A 186 -0.11 -10.96 23.35
N GLN A 187 -1.38 -11.36 23.25
CA GLN A 187 -2.12 -11.40 22.00
C GLN A 187 -2.32 -9.99 21.42
N ALA A 188 -2.59 -9.01 22.29
CA ALA A 188 -2.68 -7.61 21.89
C ALA A 188 -1.35 -7.10 21.26
N ARG A 189 -0.20 -7.42 21.87
CA ARG A 189 1.13 -7.07 21.33
C ARG A 189 1.42 -7.74 19.99
N GLU A 190 1.04 -9.00 19.82
CA GLU A 190 1.18 -9.72 18.54
C GLU A 190 0.38 -9.03 17.42
N GLN A 191 -0.85 -8.59 17.69
CA GLN A 191 -1.66 -7.83 16.73
C GLN A 191 -1.08 -6.44 16.41
N ILE A 192 -0.51 -5.75 17.40
CA ILE A 192 0.17 -4.46 17.18
C ILE A 192 1.41 -4.65 16.29
N LYS A 193 2.18 -5.73 16.47
CA LYS A 193 3.30 -6.06 15.57
C LYS A 193 2.83 -6.33 14.15
N ALA A 194 1.78 -7.14 13.98
CA ALA A 194 1.18 -7.39 12.68
C ALA A 194 0.71 -6.09 11.99
N PHE A 195 0.17 -5.13 12.75
CA PHE A 195 -0.15 -3.80 12.24
C PHE A 195 1.10 -3.05 11.74
N HIS A 196 2.21 -3.06 12.48
CA HIS A 196 3.45 -2.39 12.07
C HIS A 196 4.10 -3.02 10.83
N GLU A 197 3.97 -4.34 10.68
CA GLU A 197 4.39 -5.05 9.47
C GLU A 197 3.49 -4.66 8.28
N ALA A 198 2.17 -4.68 8.46
CA ALA A 198 1.22 -4.37 7.40
C ALA A 198 1.28 -2.91 6.93
N ILE A 199 1.44 -1.94 7.84
CA ILE A 199 1.52 -0.51 7.47
C ILE A 199 2.80 -0.15 6.72
N ALA A 200 3.81 -1.01 6.73
CA ALA A 200 5.03 -0.83 5.94
C ALA A 200 4.81 -1.19 4.46
N SER A 201 3.93 -2.16 4.18
CA SER A 201 3.62 -2.62 2.82
C SER A 201 2.37 -1.98 2.22
N LEU A 202 1.40 -1.58 3.05
CA LEU A 202 0.13 -1.02 2.59
C LEU A 202 0.20 0.50 2.54
N GLU A 203 0.02 1.06 1.34
CA GLU A 203 -0.17 2.49 1.18
C GLU A 203 -1.54 2.93 1.70
N CYS A 204 -1.57 4.02 2.44
CA CYS A 204 -2.77 4.66 2.98
C CYS A 204 -2.60 6.18 2.98
N SER A 205 -3.67 6.92 3.27
CA SER A 205 -3.56 8.37 3.36
C SER A 205 -2.62 8.77 4.50
N HIS A 206 -1.75 9.75 4.26
CA HIS A 206 -0.76 10.19 5.25
C HIS A 206 -1.40 10.61 6.59
N ARG A 207 -2.57 11.25 6.54
CA ARG A 207 -3.34 11.64 7.72
C ARG A 207 -3.76 10.42 8.55
N GLU A 208 -4.35 9.42 7.91
CA GLU A 208 -4.84 8.24 8.60
C GLU A 208 -3.70 7.35 9.09
N ALA A 209 -2.64 7.19 8.29
CA ALA A 209 -1.42 6.50 8.69
C ALA A 209 -0.84 7.07 10.00
N LYS A 210 -0.80 8.40 10.12
CA LYS A 210 -0.32 9.09 11.34
C LYS A 210 -1.25 8.83 12.53
N ALA A 211 -2.57 8.89 12.33
CA ALA A 211 -3.55 8.62 13.38
C ALA A 211 -3.48 7.17 13.89
N LEU A 212 -3.42 6.20 12.97
CA LEU A 212 -3.32 4.78 13.29
C LEU A 212 -2.02 4.44 14.02
N ARG A 213 -0.88 5.03 13.60
CA ARG A 213 0.41 4.86 14.31
C ARG A 213 0.36 5.40 15.74
N LEU A 214 -0.28 6.55 15.95
CA LEU A 214 -0.48 7.10 17.29
C LEU A 214 -1.34 6.16 18.14
N LYS A 215 -2.43 5.62 17.58
CA LYS A 215 -3.29 4.64 18.27
C LYS A 215 -2.51 3.36 18.62
N ALA A 216 -1.73 2.82 17.70
CA ALA A 216 -0.90 1.64 17.92
C ALA A 216 0.10 1.84 19.07
N ASN A 217 0.79 2.98 19.09
CA ASN A 217 1.72 3.33 20.18
C ASN A 217 0.99 3.47 21.53
N GLY A 218 -0.19 4.08 21.55
CA GLY A 218 -1.02 4.18 22.76
C GLY A 218 -1.46 2.81 23.28
N LEU A 219 -1.88 1.90 22.40
CA LEU A 219 -2.22 0.52 22.77
C LEU A 219 -0.99 -0.25 23.27
N TRP A 220 0.17 -0.05 22.65
CA TRP A 220 1.41 -0.66 23.09
C TRP A 220 1.77 -0.26 24.53
N GLN A 221 1.70 1.04 24.83
CA GLN A 221 1.96 1.54 26.18
C GLN A 221 0.98 0.93 27.20
N ARG A 222 -0.32 0.88 26.88
CA ARG A 222 -1.32 0.22 27.73
C ARG A 222 -1.01 -1.27 27.95
N CYS A 223 -0.52 -1.98 26.93
CA CYS A 223 -0.08 -3.38 27.07
C CYS A 223 1.14 -3.52 28.00
N VAL A 224 2.03 -2.53 28.04
CA VAL A 224 3.18 -2.49 28.97
C VAL A 224 2.69 -2.26 30.38
N ASP A 225 1.85 -1.24 30.59
CA ASP A 225 1.34 -0.86 31.90
C ASP A 225 0.48 -1.98 32.51
N GLN A 226 -0.45 -2.56 31.76
CA GLN A 226 -1.28 -3.67 32.25
C GLN A 226 -0.46 -4.94 32.50
N GLY A 227 0.56 -5.22 31.67
CA GLY A 227 1.46 -6.35 31.90
C GLY A 227 2.27 -6.17 33.18
N ARG A 228 2.71 -4.94 33.48
CA ARG A 228 3.37 -4.60 34.74
C ARG A 228 2.43 -4.74 35.93
N GLU A 229 1.19 -4.25 35.82
CA GLU A 229 0.20 -4.37 36.90
C GLU A 229 -0.14 -5.84 37.20
N GLN A 230 -0.40 -6.66 36.17
CA GLN A 230 -0.64 -8.10 36.32
C GLN A 230 0.53 -8.81 37.00
N ARG A 231 1.76 -8.42 36.65
CA ARG A 231 2.98 -8.94 37.28
C ARG A 231 3.08 -8.53 38.75
N GLU A 232 2.85 -7.26 39.07
CA GLU A 232 2.85 -6.76 40.45
C GLU A 232 1.78 -7.46 41.31
N GLN A 233 0.58 -7.68 40.76
CA GLN A 233 -0.50 -8.43 41.41
C GLN A 233 -0.11 -9.90 41.64
N TYR A 234 0.50 -10.57 40.65
CA TYR A 234 1.00 -11.93 40.79
C TYR A 234 2.05 -12.04 41.89
N VAL A 235 3.06 -11.16 41.89
CA VAL A 235 4.11 -11.14 42.92
C VAL A 235 3.51 -10.92 44.31
N ALA A 236 2.57 -9.99 44.46
CA ALA A 236 1.89 -9.74 45.73
C ALA A 236 1.07 -10.95 46.22
N TYR A 237 0.35 -11.61 45.32
CA TYR A 237 -0.41 -12.83 45.62
C TYR A 237 0.51 -13.98 46.03
N SER A 238 1.56 -14.24 45.26
CA SER A 238 2.53 -15.29 45.51
C SER A 238 3.26 -15.11 46.84
N ARG A 239 3.63 -13.87 47.21
CA ARG A 239 4.21 -13.56 48.54
C ARG A 239 3.25 -13.89 49.69
N ARG A 240 1.98 -13.48 49.59
CA ARG A 240 0.97 -13.80 50.61
C ARG A 240 0.74 -15.30 50.75
N ARG A 241 0.73 -16.02 49.63
CA ARG A 241 0.60 -17.48 49.61
C ARG A 241 1.81 -18.14 50.27
N LEU A 242 3.02 -17.69 49.97
CA LEU A 242 4.25 -18.17 50.57
C LEU A 242 4.31 -17.91 52.08
N ASP A 243 3.88 -16.73 52.54
CA ASP A 243 3.76 -16.43 53.98
C ASP A 243 2.74 -17.36 54.67
N HIS A 244 1.63 -17.67 54.01
CA HIS A 244 0.64 -18.61 54.53
C HIS A 244 1.22 -20.03 54.67
N LEU A 245 1.89 -20.54 53.64
CA LEU A 245 2.53 -21.86 53.67
C LEU A 245 3.61 -21.94 54.76
N ARG A 246 4.42 -20.90 54.92
CA ARG A 246 5.43 -20.84 56.00
C ARG A 246 4.81 -20.87 57.40
N ARG A 247 3.65 -20.23 57.59
CA ARG A 247 2.91 -20.31 58.87
C ARG A 247 2.37 -21.72 59.13
N GLU A 248 1.91 -22.42 58.09
CA GLU A 248 1.46 -23.81 58.20
C GLU A 248 2.61 -24.73 58.62
N VAL A 249 3.80 -24.57 58.04
CA VAL A 249 5.00 -25.33 58.46
C VAL A 249 5.30 -25.10 59.96
N VAL A 250 5.31 -23.84 60.41
CA VAL A 250 5.54 -23.52 61.84
C VAL A 250 4.46 -24.13 62.74
N GLN A 251 3.21 -24.16 62.29
CA GLN A 251 2.12 -24.77 63.04
C GLN A 251 2.26 -26.30 63.09
N ASN A 252 2.64 -26.94 61.98
CA ASN A 252 2.92 -28.37 61.92
C ASN A 252 4.09 -28.75 62.83
N GLU A 253 5.16 -27.96 62.87
CA GLU A 253 6.28 -28.16 63.80
C GLU A 253 5.82 -28.17 65.26
N ARG A 254 4.93 -27.24 65.64
CA ARG A 254 4.33 -27.21 67.00
C ARG A 254 3.48 -28.44 67.27
N SER A 255 2.63 -28.83 66.33
CA SER A 255 1.80 -30.04 66.45
C SER A 255 2.65 -31.31 66.53
N ARG A 256 3.77 -31.39 65.80
CA ARG A 256 4.75 -32.50 65.89
C ARG A 256 5.45 -32.52 67.24
N ALA A 257 5.85 -31.37 67.78
CA ALA A 257 6.44 -31.30 69.11
C ALA A 257 5.46 -31.81 70.19
N GLN A 258 4.17 -31.45 70.09
CA GLN A 258 3.12 -31.97 70.96
C GLN A 258 2.91 -33.48 70.79
N LEU A 259 2.80 -33.97 69.55
CA LEU A 259 2.67 -35.41 69.27
C LEU A 259 3.87 -36.21 69.76
N ARG A 260 5.10 -35.70 69.65
CA ARG A 260 6.29 -36.36 70.20
C ARG A 260 6.22 -36.49 71.72
N ALA A 261 5.74 -35.45 72.41
CA ALA A 261 5.53 -35.51 73.86
C ALA A 261 4.40 -36.50 74.22
N GLU A 262 3.32 -36.54 73.44
CA GLU A 262 2.21 -37.50 73.59
C GLU A 262 2.69 -38.95 73.39
N ILE A 263 3.43 -39.22 72.31
CA ILE A 263 4.06 -40.50 72.00
C ILE A 263 4.95 -40.95 73.16
N ALA A 264 5.87 -40.10 73.63
CA ALA A 264 6.74 -40.42 74.77
C ALA A 264 5.95 -40.64 76.08
N GLY A 265 4.78 -40.01 76.24
CA GLY A 265 3.85 -40.28 77.33
C GLY A 265 3.19 -41.65 77.22
N LEU A 266 2.66 -41.98 76.03
CA LEU A 266 2.02 -43.25 75.73
C LEU A 266 2.99 -44.43 75.81
N GLU A 267 4.23 -44.28 75.35
CA GLU A 267 5.29 -45.28 75.48
C GLU A 267 5.59 -45.64 76.95
N ARG A 268 5.62 -44.63 77.83
CA ARG A 268 5.75 -44.84 79.29
C ARG A 268 4.54 -45.57 79.87
N GLN A 269 3.33 -45.22 79.43
CA GLN A 269 2.10 -45.89 79.87
C GLN A 269 2.03 -47.35 79.41
N VAL A 270 2.39 -47.64 78.15
CA VAL A 270 2.49 -49.01 77.62
C VAL A 270 3.45 -49.83 78.49
N SER A 271 4.61 -49.24 78.86
CA SER A 271 5.62 -49.91 79.69
C SER A 271 5.17 -50.14 81.14
N ALA A 272 4.28 -49.30 81.67
CA ALA A 272 3.80 -49.35 83.05
C ALA A 272 2.46 -50.08 83.22
N ALA A 273 1.79 -50.47 82.14
CA ALA A 273 0.47 -51.09 82.20
C ALA A 273 0.53 -52.50 82.81
N THR A 274 -0.16 -52.71 83.93
CA THR A 274 -0.18 -53.99 84.66
C THR A 274 -1.28 -54.96 84.19
N THR A 275 -2.22 -54.49 83.36
CA THR A 275 -3.33 -55.31 82.85
C THR A 275 -3.25 -55.45 81.33
N GLY A 276 -3.63 -56.63 80.81
CA GLY A 276 -3.59 -56.90 79.36
C GLY A 276 -4.49 -55.96 78.53
N VAL A 277 -5.62 -55.52 79.09
CA VAL A 277 -6.52 -54.56 78.45
C VAL A 277 -5.92 -53.15 78.43
N GLY A 278 -5.31 -52.69 79.54
CA GLY A 278 -4.62 -51.41 79.60
C GLY A 278 -3.46 -51.33 78.60
N HIS A 279 -2.69 -52.42 78.48
CA HIS A 279 -1.60 -52.51 77.52
C HIS A 279 -2.09 -52.43 76.06
N ALA A 280 -3.20 -53.09 75.72
CA ALA A 280 -3.78 -53.06 74.37
C ALA A 280 -4.30 -51.66 73.99
N LEU A 281 -4.98 -50.96 74.92
CA LEU A 281 -5.50 -49.61 74.69
C LEU A 281 -4.37 -48.59 74.47
N SER A 282 -3.34 -48.59 75.33
CA SER A 282 -2.21 -47.67 75.17
C SER A 282 -1.42 -47.93 73.88
N ARG A 283 -1.32 -49.19 73.41
CA ARG A 283 -0.73 -49.50 72.10
C ARG A 283 -1.57 -48.99 70.92
N GLY A 284 -2.90 -49.06 71.01
CA GLY A 284 -3.79 -48.49 70.00
C GLY A 284 -3.62 -46.98 69.87
N GLN A 285 -3.64 -46.27 71.00
CA GLN A 285 -3.43 -44.82 71.05
C GLN A 285 -2.04 -44.42 70.53
N LEU A 286 -0.99 -45.18 70.89
CA LEU A 286 0.36 -44.97 70.38
C LEU A 286 0.42 -45.14 68.86
N SER A 287 -0.20 -46.19 68.32
CA SER A 287 -0.26 -46.41 66.87
C SER A 287 -0.96 -45.26 66.14
N ASP A 288 -2.03 -44.69 66.70
CA ASP A 288 -2.73 -43.56 66.11
C ASP A 288 -1.93 -42.26 66.21
N ALA A 289 -1.20 -42.05 67.31
CA ALA A 289 -0.29 -40.92 67.46
C ALA A 289 0.88 -40.99 66.45
N LEU A 290 1.46 -42.16 66.23
CA LEU A 290 2.50 -42.39 65.21
C LEU A 290 1.98 -42.11 63.80
N ARG A 291 0.80 -42.63 63.44
CA ARG A 291 0.16 -42.34 62.14
C ARG A 291 -0.12 -40.85 61.94
N ARG A 292 -0.53 -40.14 62.99
CA ARG A 292 -0.71 -38.67 62.93
C ARG A 292 0.62 -37.96 62.69
N SER A 293 1.72 -38.39 63.32
CA SER A 293 3.05 -37.85 63.07
C SER A 293 3.51 -38.07 61.63
N GLU A 294 3.32 -39.27 61.09
CA GLU A 294 3.69 -39.59 59.70
C GLU A 294 2.91 -38.75 58.67
N ARG A 295 1.62 -38.46 58.96
CA ARG A 295 0.81 -37.56 58.11
C ARG A 295 1.37 -36.14 58.10
N LEU A 296 1.74 -35.60 59.27
CA LEU A 296 2.38 -34.28 59.35
C LEU A 296 3.73 -34.26 58.61
N ASP A 297 4.53 -35.33 58.69
CA ASP A 297 5.79 -35.44 57.93
C ASP A 297 5.58 -35.48 56.40
N ALA A 298 4.48 -36.07 55.94
CA ALA A 298 4.10 -36.06 54.53
C ALA A 298 3.61 -34.67 54.09
N GLU A 299 2.83 -33.99 54.93
CA GLU A 299 2.36 -32.63 54.69
C GLU A 299 3.52 -31.62 54.66
N ASP A 300 4.45 -31.68 55.60
CA ASP A 300 5.65 -30.81 55.62
C ASP A 300 6.49 -30.96 54.36
N ARG A 301 6.68 -32.19 53.86
CA ARG A 301 7.39 -32.45 52.60
C ARG A 301 6.66 -31.82 51.41
N ARG A 302 5.33 -31.92 51.37
CA ARG A 302 4.51 -31.29 50.33
C ARG A 302 4.59 -29.76 50.40
N LEU A 303 4.50 -29.18 51.60
CA LEU A 303 4.62 -27.73 51.80
C LEU A 303 6.00 -27.22 51.41
N ALA A 304 7.07 -27.94 51.75
CA ALA A 304 8.43 -27.57 51.38
C ALA A 304 8.62 -27.51 49.85
N VAL A 305 8.08 -28.48 49.11
CA VAL A 305 8.09 -28.45 47.63
C VAL A 305 7.33 -27.22 47.11
N GLN A 306 6.13 -26.96 47.61
CA GLN A 306 5.32 -25.82 47.17
C GLN A 306 5.98 -24.47 47.50
N ILE A 307 6.63 -24.35 48.65
CA ILE A 307 7.39 -23.15 49.02
C ILE A 307 8.56 -22.96 48.04
N SER A 308 9.34 -24.01 47.80
CA SER A 308 10.47 -23.97 46.87
C SER A 308 10.05 -23.56 45.45
N GLU A 309 8.95 -24.14 44.93
CA GLU A 309 8.43 -23.80 43.60
C GLU A 309 8.02 -22.31 43.50
N ILE A 310 7.39 -21.77 44.54
CA ILE A 310 6.97 -20.35 44.57
C ILE A 310 8.19 -19.43 44.73
N GLU A 311 9.17 -19.82 45.55
CA GLU A 311 10.42 -19.07 45.74
C GLU A 311 11.21 -18.98 44.43
N GLU A 312 11.39 -20.10 43.74
CA GLU A 312 12.07 -20.16 42.45
C GLU A 312 11.34 -19.29 41.40
N ALA A 313 10.01 -19.39 41.33
CA ALA A 313 9.22 -18.54 40.43
C ALA A 313 9.37 -17.04 40.75
N LEU A 314 9.44 -16.66 42.02
CA LEU A 314 9.63 -15.26 42.44
C LEU A 314 11.06 -14.77 42.21
N GLU A 315 12.06 -15.65 42.31
CA GLU A 315 13.48 -15.33 42.07
C GLU A 315 13.74 -15.10 40.57
N ILE A 316 13.16 -15.94 39.71
CA ILE A 316 13.16 -15.72 38.25
C ILE A 316 12.54 -14.37 37.91
N GLU A 317 11.44 -14.00 38.56
CA GLU A 317 10.78 -12.70 38.35
C GLU A 317 11.59 -11.51 38.92
N ALA A 318 12.42 -11.70 39.93
CA ALA A 318 13.28 -10.64 40.49
C ALA A 318 14.50 -10.34 39.60
N THR A 319 14.88 -11.27 38.73
CA THR A 319 16.02 -11.11 37.83
C THR A 319 15.57 -10.36 36.57
N PRO A 320 16.05 -9.14 36.30
CA PRO A 320 15.68 -8.45 35.07
C PRO A 320 16.18 -9.26 33.87
N ALA A 321 15.28 -9.60 32.94
CA ALA A 321 15.66 -10.10 31.64
C ALA A 321 16.54 -9.03 30.98
N GLY A 322 17.85 -9.30 30.90
CA GLY A 322 18.82 -8.47 30.19
C GLY A 322 18.56 -8.48 28.69
#